data_AF-A0A8J8JBU2-F1
#
_entry.id   AF-A0A8J8JBU2-F1
#
_cell.length_a   1.000
_cell.length_b   1.000
_cell.length_c   1.000
_cell.angle_alpha   90.00
_cell.angle_beta   90.00
_cell.angle_gamma   90.00
#
_symmetry.space_group_name_H-M   'P 1'
#
loop_
_entity.id
_entity.type
_entity.pdbx_description
1 polymer ?
#
loop_
_entity_poly.entity_id
_entity_poly.type
_entity_poly.pdbx_seq_one_letter_code
_entity_poly.pdbx_strand_id
1 'polypeptide(L)'
;MERLEIAVIEIRGKCPVFNLGDRIVIEGPHVKLDETDAICTHAFASLLPYIVALRKGIKPSELGLGKGEKAYVQCLDPGPPYTEGGTVIFEITVVRDEAEESLEGGEGGNRRG
;
A
#
# COMPACT_ATOMS: atom_id res chain seq x y z
N MET A 1 -0.75 -1.28 14.91
CA MET A 1 -0.56 -0.28 13.84
C MET A 1 -0.12 -1.03 12.60
N GLU A 2 -1.07 -1.29 11.69
CA GLU A 2 -0.75 -2.13 10.52
C GLU A 2 0.24 -1.43 9.57
N ARG A 3 1.24 -2.19 9.11
CA ARG A 3 2.31 -1.80 8.18
C ARG A 3 1.86 -2.14 6.75
N LEU A 4 2.17 -1.30 5.77
CA LEU A 4 1.94 -1.61 4.35
C LEU A 4 3.25 -1.90 3.64
N GLU A 5 3.23 -2.95 2.82
CA GLU A 5 4.23 -3.17 1.78
C GLU A 5 3.60 -2.95 0.42
N ILE A 6 4.16 -2.01 -0.33
CA ILE A 6 3.69 -1.60 -1.66
C ILE A 6 4.78 -2.00 -2.65
N ALA A 7 4.53 -3.06 -3.41
CA ALA A 7 5.49 -3.64 -4.35
C ALA A 7 5.15 -3.27 -5.80
N VAL A 8 6.17 -2.97 -6.59
CA VAL A 8 6.04 -2.80 -8.04
C VAL A 8 5.95 -4.16 -8.70
N ILE A 9 4.78 -4.51 -9.22
CA ILE A 9 4.52 -5.82 -9.84
C ILE A 9 4.44 -5.78 -11.36
N GLU A 10 4.26 -4.60 -11.95
CA GLU A 10 4.21 -4.44 -13.40
C GLU A 10 4.61 -3.01 -13.79
N ILE A 11 5.35 -2.88 -14.90
CA ILE A 11 5.61 -1.60 -15.55
C ILE A 11 5.20 -1.73 -17.02
N ARG A 12 4.28 -0.88 -17.46
CA ARG A 12 3.82 -0.80 -18.86
C ARG A 12 4.38 0.48 -19.48
N GLY A 13 5.30 0.34 -20.43
CA GLY A 13 6.07 1.47 -20.96
C GLY A 13 7.34 1.68 -20.14
N LYS A 14 7.59 2.92 -19.69
CA LYS A 14 8.81 3.29 -18.97
C LYS A 14 8.51 4.09 -17.70
N CYS A 15 9.13 3.73 -16.59
CA CYS A 15 9.21 4.56 -15.39
C CYS A 15 10.66 4.98 -15.14
N PRO A 16 10.97 6.27 -14.92
CA PRO A 16 12.34 6.71 -14.61
C PRO A 16 12.69 6.57 -13.11
N VAL A 17 11.72 6.24 -12.25
CA VAL A 17 11.91 6.15 -10.79
C VAL A 17 11.94 4.71 -10.30
N PHE A 18 10.99 3.88 -10.75
CA PHE A 18 10.82 2.52 -10.25
C PHE A 18 11.32 1.47 -11.25
N ASN A 19 11.83 0.37 -10.70
CA ASN A 19 12.09 -0.89 -11.38
C ASN A 19 11.10 -1.97 -10.90
N LEU A 20 10.97 -3.05 -11.68
CA LEU A 20 10.17 -4.20 -11.27
C LEU A 20 10.74 -4.81 -9.99
N GLY A 21 9.90 -4.99 -8.97
CA GLY A 21 10.29 -5.53 -7.67
C GLY A 21 10.65 -4.49 -6.61
N ASP A 22 10.81 -3.21 -6.97
CA ASP A 22 11.01 -2.12 -6.01
C ASP A 22 9.84 -2.06 -5.02
N ARG A 23 10.14 -1.63 -3.79
CA ARG A 23 9.18 -1.58 -2.69
C ARG A 23 9.12 -0.21 -2.04
N ILE A 24 7.94 0.13 -1.52
CA ILE A 24 7.71 1.23 -0.60
C ILE A 24 7.09 0.65 0.66
N VAL A 25 7.69 0.95 1.81
CA VAL A 25 7.22 0.48 3.12
C VAL A 25 6.66 1.66 3.91
N ILE A 26 5.41 1.52 4.36
CA ILE A 26 4.72 2.56 5.13
C ILE A 26 4.31 2.00 6.48
N GLU A 27 4.77 2.65 7.55
CA GLU A 27 4.50 2.27 8.93
C GLU A 27 4.03 3.52 9.69
N GLY A 28 2.78 3.51 10.17
CA GLY A 28 2.25 4.74 10.75
C GLY A 28 2.16 5.86 9.70
N PRO A 29 2.45 7.11 10.09
CA PRO A 29 2.59 8.21 9.14
C PRO A 29 3.94 8.21 8.41
N HIS A 30 4.84 7.26 8.70
CA HIS A 30 6.21 7.26 8.16
C HIS A 30 6.33 6.41 6.91
N VAL A 31 7.19 6.86 6.00
CA VAL A 31 7.81 5.99 4.98
C VAL A 31 9.11 5.46 5.58
N LYS A 32 9.30 4.14 5.61
CA LYS A 32 10.50 3.49 6.13
C LYS A 32 11.58 3.54 5.06
N LEU A 33 12.39 4.59 5.11
CA LEU A 33 13.38 4.91 4.06
C LEU A 33 14.47 3.84 3.91
N ASP A 34 14.79 3.12 4.99
CA ASP A 34 15.73 2.01 5.04
C ASP A 34 15.20 0.73 4.37
N GLU A 35 13.89 0.63 4.19
CA GLU A 35 13.19 -0.51 3.59
C GLU A 35 12.49 -0.15 2.26
N THR A 36 12.67 1.09 1.79
CA THR A 36 12.05 1.63 0.57
C THR A 36 13.11 1.88 -0.50
N ASP A 37 12.94 1.27 -1.66
CA ASP A 37 13.93 1.35 -2.75
C ASP A 37 13.86 2.69 -3.50
N ALA A 38 12.65 3.23 -3.68
CA ALA A 38 12.44 4.48 -4.39
C ALA A 38 11.16 5.20 -3.95
N ILE A 39 11.14 6.53 -4.09
CA ILE A 39 9.95 7.36 -3.81
C ILE A 39 9.67 8.25 -5.03
N CYS A 40 8.42 8.21 -5.50
CA CYS A 40 7.93 9.07 -6.58
C CYS A 40 6.73 9.89 -6.09
N THR A 41 6.81 11.21 -6.20
CA THR A 41 5.72 12.11 -5.82
C THR A 41 4.44 11.87 -6.63
N HIS A 42 4.56 11.49 -7.91
CA HIS A 42 3.41 11.11 -8.74
C HIS A 42 2.76 9.81 -8.25
N ALA A 43 3.54 8.77 -7.96
CA ALA A 43 2.98 7.51 -7.45
C ALA A 43 2.26 7.73 -6.10
N PHE A 44 2.81 8.56 -5.23
CA PHE A 44 2.17 8.90 -3.95
C PHE A 44 0.81 9.58 -4.15
N ALA A 45 0.62 10.40 -5.19
CA ALA A 45 -0.70 10.97 -5.47
C ALA A 45 -1.77 9.88 -5.73
N SER A 46 -1.40 8.75 -6.36
CA SER A 46 -2.29 7.61 -6.54
C SER A 46 -2.47 6.76 -5.26
N LEU A 47 -1.42 6.63 -4.44
CA LEU A 47 -1.40 5.73 -3.27
C LEU A 47 -2.06 6.36 -2.02
N LEU A 48 -1.85 7.66 -1.80
CA LEU A 48 -2.26 8.40 -0.59
C LEU A 48 -3.72 8.19 -0.16
N PRO A 49 -4.72 8.16 -1.06
CA PRO A 49 -6.12 7.99 -0.66
C PRO A 49 -6.39 6.68 0.08
N TYR A 50 -5.55 5.65 -0.12
CA TYR A 50 -5.83 4.30 0.35
C TYR A 50 -4.95 3.87 1.52
N ILE A 51 -3.83 4.56 1.78
CA ILE A 51 -2.88 4.19 2.84
C ILE A 51 -3.57 4.05 4.19
N VAL A 52 -4.34 5.07 4.60
CA VAL A 52 -5.00 5.05 5.92
C VAL A 52 -6.11 4.01 5.97
N ALA A 53 -6.90 3.88 4.89
CA ALA A 53 -7.99 2.90 4.80
C ALA A 53 -7.48 1.47 4.94
N LEU A 54 -6.46 1.11 4.16
CA LEU A 54 -5.86 -0.23 4.15
C LEU A 54 -5.17 -0.54 5.49
N ARG A 55 -4.47 0.42 6.10
CA ARG A 55 -3.84 0.27 7.43
C ARG A 55 -4.82 0.19 8.61
N LYS A 56 -6.09 0.41 8.35
CA LYS A 56 -7.19 0.30 9.33
C LYS A 56 -8.05 -0.94 9.06
N GLY A 57 -7.53 -1.88 8.27
CA GLY A 57 -8.17 -3.15 7.98
C GLY A 57 -9.34 -3.09 6.98
N ILE A 58 -9.58 -1.97 6.29
CA ILE A 58 -10.60 -1.95 5.22
C ILE A 58 -10.12 -2.86 4.09
N LYS A 59 -10.94 -3.85 3.71
CA LYS A 59 -10.52 -4.82 2.71
C LYS A 59 -10.38 -4.18 1.34
N PRO A 60 -9.38 -4.57 0.53
CA PRO A 60 -9.24 -4.12 -0.86
C PRO A 60 -10.51 -4.27 -1.70
N SER A 61 -11.29 -5.33 -1.47
CA SER A 61 -12.55 -5.56 -2.18
C SER A 61 -13.65 -4.55 -1.86
N GLU A 62 -13.66 -4.01 -0.63
CA GLU A 62 -14.62 -2.98 -0.22
C GLU A 62 -14.27 -1.62 -0.84
N LEU A 63 -12.99 -1.39 -1.11
CA LEU A 63 -12.50 -0.21 -1.83
C LEU A 63 -12.60 -0.34 -3.36
N GLY A 64 -12.98 -1.53 -3.88
CA GLY A 64 -12.98 -1.81 -5.32
C GLY A 64 -11.58 -1.92 -5.93
N LEU A 65 -10.54 -2.14 -5.10
CA LEU A 65 -9.14 -2.18 -5.52
C LEU A 65 -8.55 -3.60 -5.59
N GLY A 66 -9.35 -4.63 -5.31
CA GLY A 66 -8.85 -6.00 -5.30
C GLY A 66 -9.91 -7.07 -5.07
N LYS A 67 -9.50 -8.34 -5.13
CA LYS A 67 -10.33 -9.52 -4.86
C LYS A 67 -9.62 -10.40 -3.82
N GLY A 68 -9.60 -9.95 -2.57
CA GLY A 68 -8.92 -10.61 -1.45
C GLY A 68 -8.14 -9.61 -0.59
N GLU A 69 -7.02 -10.07 -0.02
CA GLU A 69 -6.18 -9.29 0.92
C GLU A 69 -5.21 -8.32 0.22
N LYS A 70 -5.18 -8.32 -1.12
CA LYS A 70 -4.29 -7.49 -1.93
C LYS A 70 -5.06 -6.40 -2.64
N ALA A 71 -4.59 -5.15 -2.51
CA ALA A 71 -5.06 -4.03 -3.31
C ALA A 71 -4.09 -3.77 -4.47
N TYR A 72 -4.63 -3.28 -5.59
CA TYR A 72 -3.86 -2.90 -6.76
C TYR A 72 -4.15 -1.45 -7.11
N VAL A 73 -3.09 -0.67 -7.27
CA VAL A 73 -3.17 0.76 -7.60
C VAL A 73 -2.25 1.04 -8.76
N GLN A 74 -2.70 1.83 -9.73
CA GLN A 74 -1.85 2.25 -10.84
C GLN A 74 -1.26 3.65 -10.59
N CYS A 75 -0.04 3.87 -11.06
CA CYS A 75 0.54 5.21 -11.22
C CYS A 75 -0.31 6.05 -12.19
N LEU A 76 -0.37 7.36 -11.95
CA LEU A 76 -1.18 8.29 -12.73
C LEU A 76 -0.70 8.49 -14.17
N ASP A 77 0.57 8.20 -14.47
CA ASP A 77 1.13 8.38 -15.80
C ASP A 77 0.48 7.39 -16.79
N PRO A 78 -0.29 7.87 -17.78
CA PRO A 78 -1.02 7.01 -18.71
C PRO A 78 -0.13 6.36 -19.78
N GLY A 79 1.11 6.85 -19.96
CA GLY A 79 1.97 6.46 -21.07
C GLY A 79 1.50 6.98 -22.45
N PRO A 80 2.02 6.41 -23.55
CA PRO A 80 1.67 6.81 -24.91
C PRO A 80 0.17 6.63 -25.22
N PRO A 81 -0.42 7.53 -26.03
CA PRO A 81 0.22 8.60 -26.79
C PRO A 81 0.40 9.93 -26.01
N TYR A 82 0.08 9.97 -24.71
CA TYR A 82 0.03 11.21 -23.94
C TYR A 82 1.37 11.59 -23.30
N THR A 83 2.17 10.59 -22.95
CA THR A 83 3.52 10.77 -22.39
C THR A 83 4.48 9.76 -23.02
N GLU A 84 5.78 10.05 -22.96
CA GLU A 84 6.85 9.10 -23.31
C GLU A 84 7.14 8.08 -22.18
N GLY A 85 6.40 8.18 -21.08
CA GLY A 85 6.55 7.36 -19.89
C GLY A 85 5.71 6.09 -19.94
N GLY A 86 5.03 5.81 -18.84
CA GLY A 86 4.29 4.57 -18.66
C GLY A 86 3.72 4.44 -17.27
N THR A 87 2.80 3.49 -17.11
CA THR A 87 2.17 3.24 -15.81
C THR A 87 2.89 2.13 -15.05
N VAL A 88 2.84 2.23 -13.73
CA VAL A 88 3.35 1.23 -12.79
C VAL A 88 2.15 0.68 -12.04
N ILE A 89 2.03 -0.64 -11.97
CA ILE A 89 1.02 -1.30 -11.13
C ILE A 89 1.69 -1.69 -9.82
N PHE A 90 1.13 -1.17 -8.74
CA PHE A 90 1.53 -1.46 -7.37
C PHE A 90 0.58 -2.50 -6.78
N GLU A 91 1.14 -3.53 -6.14
CA GLU A 91 0.43 -4.42 -5.23
C GLU A 91 0.65 -3.94 -3.79
N ILE A 92 -0.42 -3.77 -3.03
CA ILE A 92 -0.39 -3.33 -1.65
C ILE A 92 -0.84 -4.48 -0.76
N THR A 93 -0.03 -4.80 0.24
CA THR A 93 -0.31 -5.81 1.27
C THR A 93 -0.24 -5.18 2.65
N VAL A 94 -1.11 -5.65 3.54
CA VAL A 94 -1.08 -5.30 4.97
C VAL A 94 -0.24 -6.36 5.69
N VAL A 95 0.82 -5.92 6.36
CA VAL A 95 1.67 -6.76 7.21
C VAL A 95 1.23 -6.57 8.65
N ARG A 96 0.80 -7.67 9.27
CA ARG A 96 0.41 -7.72 10.68
C ARG A 96 1.54 -8.35 11.49
N ASP A 97 1.92 -7.71 12.59
CA ASP A 97 2.75 -8.33 13.61
C ASP A 97 1.86 -9.21 14.50
N GLU A 98 2.22 -10.49 14.64
CA GLU A 98 1.50 -11.49 15.45
C GLU A 98 1.34 -11.05 16.93
N ALA A 99 2.17 -10.12 17.40
CA ALA A 99 2.11 -9.57 18.75
C ALA A 99 0.89 -8.64 19.01
N GLU A 100 0.35 -8.00 17.97
CA GLU A 100 -0.77 -7.05 18.15
C GLU A 100 -2.15 -7.72 18.24
N GLU A 101 -2.33 -8.92 17.66
CA GLU A 101 -3.58 -9.69 17.78
C GLU A 101 -3.89 -10.08 19.25
N SER A 102 -2.86 -10.15 20.09
CA SER A 102 -2.99 -10.51 21.51
C SER A 102 -3.62 -9.39 22.36
N LEU A 103 -3.65 -8.15 21.88
CA LEU A 103 -4.16 -6.99 22.64
C LEU A 103 -5.64 -6.71 22.35
N GLU A 104 -6.14 -7.02 21.15
CA GLU A 104 -7.55 -6.80 20.79
C GLU A 104 -8.51 -7.85 21.38
N GLY A 105 -7.99 -8.97 21.89
CA GLY A 105 -8.78 -10.00 22.59
C GLY A 105 -9.03 -9.73 24.08
N GLY A 106 -8.50 -8.64 24.65
CA GLY A 106 -8.43 -8.43 26.11
C GLY A 106 -9.59 -7.66 26.76
N GLU A 107 -10.41 -6.92 26.00
CA GLU A 107 -11.43 -6.03 26.59
C GLU A 107 -12.85 -6.59 26.50
N GLY A 108 -13.14 -7.58 27.36
CA GLY A 108 -14.49 -8.12 27.57
C GLY A 108 -14.82 -8.48 29.02
N GLY A 109 -13.98 -8.07 29.98
CA GLY A 109 -14.11 -8.41 31.40
C GLY A 109 -15.05 -7.48 32.18
N ASN A 110 -16.35 -7.79 32.15
CA ASN A 110 -17.37 -7.60 33.19
C ASN A 110 -17.06 -6.60 34.34
N ARG A 111 -17.79 -5.48 34.40
CA ARG A 111 -18.09 -4.78 35.67
C ARG A 111 -19.58 -4.59 35.82
N ARG A 112 -20.24 -5.61 36.39
CA ARG A 112 -21.43 -5.43 37.22
C ARG A 112 -20.95 -5.16 38.65
N GLY A 113 -21.43 -4.07 39.23
CA GLY A 113 -21.21 -3.64 40.61
C GLY A 113 -21.90 -2.33 40.84
#